data_AF-K0T0F6-F1
#
_entry.id   AF-K0T0F6-F1
#
_cell.length_a   1.000
_cell.length_b   1.000
_cell.length_c   1.000
_cell.angle_alpha   90.00
_cell.angle_beta   90.00
_cell.angle_gamma   90.00
#
_symmetry.space_group_name_H-M   'P 1'
#
loop_
_entity.id
_entity.type
_entity.pdbx_description
1 polymer ?
#
loop_
_entity_poly.entity_id
_entity_poly.type
_entity_poly.pdbx_seq_one_letter_code
_entity_poly.pdbx_strand_id
1 'polypeptide(L)'
;MPGLDANEYETFSFIQVPELYPDFLDRRSDDWGDGNVHACEYWAYNGQTYWANWANSQEEEDESFVESWEGMESCMTGDTVGMLFNLDEGTLSVYKNNRRLGIMKDGLLGPYCWYVVVADRIDAVAIKEAQIPRDQSSIEQSSTMTSAEL
;
A
#
# COMPACT_ATOMS: atom_id res chain seq x y z
N MET A 1 -4.68 -12.19 0.96
CA MET A 1 -4.35 -13.22 -0.05
C MET A 1 -5.51 -14.20 -0.10
N PRO A 2 -6.16 -14.41 -1.25
CA PRO A 2 -7.29 -15.33 -1.36
C PRO A 2 -6.90 -16.75 -0.94
N GLY A 3 -7.64 -17.37 -0.02
CA GLY A 3 -7.44 -18.77 0.38
C GLY A 3 -6.26 -19.04 1.33
N LEU A 4 -5.60 -18.00 1.87
CA LEU A 4 -4.56 -18.16 2.88
C LEU A 4 -5.17 -18.27 4.28
N ASP A 5 -4.91 -19.36 5.00
CA ASP A 5 -5.28 -19.48 6.41
C ASP A 5 -4.17 -18.89 7.30
N ALA A 6 -4.39 -17.68 7.79
CA ALA A 6 -3.42 -17.00 8.65
C ALA A 6 -3.17 -17.75 9.97
N ASN A 7 -4.04 -18.69 10.38
CA ASN A 7 -3.86 -19.48 11.61
C ASN A 7 -2.80 -20.58 11.46
N GLU A 8 -2.32 -20.86 10.25
CA GLU A 8 -1.24 -21.82 10.02
C GLU A 8 0.14 -21.27 10.43
N TYR A 9 0.25 -19.97 10.76
CA TYR A 9 1.51 -19.29 11.01
C TYR A 9 1.59 -18.73 12.45
N GLU A 10 2.64 -19.10 13.21
CA GLU A 10 2.87 -18.60 14.59
C GLU A 10 3.27 -17.11 14.62
N THR A 11 3.88 -16.62 13.54
CA THR A 11 4.18 -15.21 13.30
C THR A 11 3.95 -14.95 11.82
N PHE A 12 3.17 -13.93 11.50
CA PHE A 12 2.67 -13.72 10.14
C PHE A 12 2.99 -12.31 9.65
N SER A 13 3.91 -12.21 8.69
CA SER A 13 4.17 -10.99 7.92
C SER A 13 4.48 -11.36 6.48
N PHE A 14 3.97 -10.57 5.54
CA PHE A 14 4.22 -10.78 4.11
C PHE A 14 5.58 -10.24 3.66
N ILE A 15 6.32 -9.49 4.49
CA ILE A 15 7.47 -8.70 4.01
C ILE A 15 8.77 -8.96 4.79
N GLN A 16 8.72 -9.64 5.92
CA GLN A 16 9.90 -9.77 6.81
C GLN A 16 10.12 -11.22 7.29
N VAL A 17 9.50 -12.20 6.62
CA VAL A 17 9.63 -13.62 6.96
C VAL A 17 9.99 -14.40 5.70
N PRO A 18 11.27 -14.38 5.27
CA PRO A 18 11.73 -15.02 4.05
C PRO A 18 11.41 -16.51 3.98
N GLU A 19 11.29 -17.18 5.12
CA GLU A 19 10.92 -18.60 5.24
C GLU A 19 9.54 -18.89 4.63
N LEU A 20 8.64 -17.89 4.59
CA LEU A 20 7.28 -18.01 4.05
C LEU A 20 7.19 -17.61 2.58
N TYR A 21 8.24 -17.04 2.01
CA TYR A 21 8.21 -16.50 0.65
C TYR A 21 7.94 -17.56 -0.43
N PRO A 22 8.54 -18.78 -0.38
CA PRO A 22 8.19 -19.83 -1.32
C PRO A 22 6.69 -20.18 -1.28
N ASP A 23 6.12 -20.29 -0.08
CA ASP A 23 4.69 -20.58 0.12
C ASP A 23 3.78 -19.46 -0.42
N PHE A 24 4.23 -18.21 -0.39
CA PHE A 24 3.50 -17.08 -0.96
C PHE A 24 3.61 -17.05 -2.48
N LEU A 25 4.80 -17.31 -3.03
CA LEU A 25 5.01 -17.41 -4.48
C LEU A 25 4.19 -18.54 -5.11
N ASP A 26 4.14 -19.72 -4.47
CA ASP A 26 3.37 -20.87 -4.96
C ASP A 26 1.86 -20.60 -5.04
N ARG A 27 1.38 -19.60 -4.30
CA ARG A 27 -0.04 -19.16 -4.31
C ARG A 27 -0.33 -18.04 -5.30
N ARG A 28 0.68 -17.56 -6.04
CA ARG A 28 0.48 -16.59 -7.12
C ARG A 28 -0.38 -17.22 -8.22
N SER A 29 -1.34 -16.45 -8.74
CA SER A 29 -2.12 -16.82 -9.92
C SER A 29 -1.68 -16.00 -11.13
N ASP A 30 -2.14 -16.39 -12.32
CA ASP A 30 -1.90 -15.64 -13.57
C ASP A 30 -2.43 -14.19 -13.50
N ASP A 31 -3.38 -13.91 -12.60
CA ASP A 31 -3.95 -12.57 -12.39
C ASP A 31 -2.91 -11.54 -11.92
N TRP A 32 -1.76 -12.00 -11.40
CA TRP A 32 -0.65 -11.15 -10.95
C TRP A 32 0.23 -10.63 -12.10
N GLY A 33 -0.07 -11.02 -13.34
CA GLY A 33 0.67 -10.56 -14.51
C GLY A 33 2.18 -10.82 -14.39
N ASP A 34 2.99 -9.84 -14.78
CA ASP A 34 4.45 -9.81 -14.68
C ASP A 34 4.95 -8.84 -13.59
N GLY A 35 4.06 -8.36 -12.72
CA GLY A 35 4.41 -7.44 -11.64
C GLY A 35 5.36 -8.09 -10.63
N ASN A 36 6.25 -7.27 -10.06
CA ASN A 36 7.21 -7.69 -9.04
C ASN A 36 6.90 -7.10 -7.65
N VAL A 37 5.75 -6.45 -7.47
CA VAL A 37 5.32 -5.95 -6.17
C VAL A 37 4.13 -6.78 -5.69
N HIS A 38 4.32 -7.53 -4.62
CA HIS A 38 3.35 -8.51 -4.16
C HIS A 38 2.71 -8.17 -2.81
N ALA A 39 3.50 -7.56 -1.93
CA ALA A 39 3.01 -6.96 -0.70
C ALA A 39 3.62 -5.58 -0.50
N CYS A 40 2.84 -4.67 0.08
CA CYS A 40 3.29 -3.35 0.49
C CYS A 40 2.80 -3.00 1.89
N GLU A 41 3.64 -2.37 2.67
CA GLU A 41 3.34 -1.87 4.00
C GLU A 41 3.67 -0.38 4.04
N TYR A 42 2.80 0.38 4.71
CA TYR A 42 3.13 1.72 5.17
C TYR A 42 3.47 1.67 6.66
N TRP A 43 4.71 2.03 7.02
CA TRP A 43 5.14 2.01 8.40
C TRP A 43 4.82 3.33 9.09
N ALA A 44 3.80 3.33 9.95
CA ALA A 44 3.29 4.54 10.60
C ALA A 44 4.34 5.25 11.49
N TYR A 45 5.44 4.58 11.88
CA TYR A 45 6.48 5.18 12.71
C TYR A 45 7.23 6.31 12.01
N ASN A 46 7.60 6.13 10.74
CA ASN A 46 8.41 7.10 9.99
C ASN A 46 7.89 7.37 8.57
N GLY A 47 6.85 6.65 8.14
CA GLY A 47 6.23 6.78 6.84
C GLY A 47 6.87 5.97 5.73
N GLN A 48 7.97 5.25 6.00
CA GLN A 48 8.63 4.42 4.99
C GLN A 48 7.69 3.33 4.50
N THR A 49 7.93 2.87 3.27
CA THR A 49 7.25 1.68 2.76
C THR A 49 8.14 0.47 2.88
N TYR A 50 7.55 -0.64 3.30
CA TYR A 50 8.16 -1.94 3.10
C TYR A 50 7.44 -2.62 1.94
N TRP A 51 8.16 -3.41 1.16
CA TRP A 51 7.53 -4.20 0.10
C TRP A 51 8.27 -5.51 -0.13
N ALA A 52 7.58 -6.47 -0.75
CA ALA A 52 8.15 -7.75 -1.10
C ALA A 52 7.68 -8.22 -2.48
N ASN A 53 8.59 -8.87 -3.20
CA ASN A 53 8.33 -9.68 -4.39
C ASN A 53 8.33 -11.19 -4.07
N TRP A 54 8.61 -11.56 -2.82
CA TRP A 54 8.77 -12.93 -2.33
C TRP A 54 9.80 -13.78 -3.10
N ALA A 55 10.64 -13.19 -3.96
CA ALA A 55 11.72 -13.90 -4.61
C ALA A 55 12.78 -14.24 -3.55
N ASN A 56 13.15 -15.51 -3.45
CA ASN A 56 14.19 -15.95 -2.54
C ASN A 56 15.56 -15.63 -3.17
N SER A 57 16.03 -14.39 -3.05
CA SER A 57 17.39 -14.02 -3.48
C SER A 57 18.38 -14.49 -2.41
N GLN A 58 18.70 -15.77 -2.43
CA GLN A 58 19.81 -16.32 -1.64
C GLN A 58 21.18 -15.74 -2.05
N GLU A 59 21.23 -14.91 -3.11
CA GLU A 59 22.47 -14.42 -3.73
C GLU A 59 22.67 -12.91 -3.72
N GLU A 60 21.73 -12.07 -3.24
CA GLU A 60 21.95 -10.62 -3.23
C GLU A 60 21.66 -10.03 -1.84
N GLU A 61 22.75 -9.81 -1.10
CA GLU A 61 22.77 -8.87 0.01
C GLU A 61 22.18 -7.52 -0.46
N ASP A 62 21.23 -6.97 0.31
CA ASP A 62 20.89 -5.53 0.28
C ASP A 62 19.95 -4.97 -0.82
N GLU A 63 19.04 -5.74 -1.42
CA GLU A 63 17.85 -5.11 -2.04
C GLU A 63 16.85 -4.73 -0.95
N SER A 64 17.06 -3.57 -0.35
CA SER A 64 16.30 -3.03 0.78
C SER A 64 14.78 -3.24 0.65
N PHE A 65 14.24 -4.08 1.54
CA PHE A 65 12.79 -4.22 1.81
C PHE A 65 12.15 -2.94 2.36
N VAL A 66 12.87 -1.83 2.39
CA VAL A 66 12.48 -0.54 2.96
C VAL A 66 12.82 0.55 1.96
N GLU A 67 11.83 1.31 1.54
CA GLU A 67 11.97 2.39 0.58
C GLU A 67 11.43 3.70 1.16
N SER A 68 12.17 4.78 0.89
CA SER A 68 11.70 6.14 1.16
C SER A 68 11.06 6.69 -0.10
N TRP A 69 9.94 7.40 0.05
CA TRP A 69 9.16 7.90 -1.08
C TRP A 69 8.76 9.36 -0.87
N GLU A 70 8.45 10.05 -1.96
CA GLU A 70 8.13 11.48 -1.92
C GLU A 70 6.82 11.74 -1.17
N GLY A 71 6.88 12.57 -0.14
CA GLY A 71 5.73 12.94 0.68
C GLY A 71 5.48 12.04 1.89
N MET A 72 6.35 11.06 2.16
CA MET A 72 6.22 10.21 3.34
C MET A 72 6.26 11.01 4.65
N GLU A 73 5.39 10.65 5.58
CA GLU A 73 5.28 11.28 6.90
C GLU A 73 5.10 10.20 7.98
N SER A 74 5.57 10.43 9.20
CA SER A 74 5.20 9.60 10.36
C SER A 74 3.76 9.88 10.80
N CYS A 75 3.18 9.00 11.62
CA CYS A 75 1.87 9.16 12.24
C CYS A 75 1.97 9.32 13.75
N MET A 76 0.98 9.99 14.31
CA MET A 76 0.78 10.18 15.75
C MET A 76 -0.66 9.83 16.14
N THR A 77 -0.91 9.70 17.44
CA THR A 77 -2.25 9.51 17.97
C THR A 77 -3.20 10.60 17.46
N GLY A 78 -4.31 10.17 16.87
CA GLY A 78 -5.32 11.06 16.28
C GLY A 78 -5.19 11.23 14.76
N ASP A 79 -4.07 10.84 14.16
CA ASP A 79 -3.93 10.81 12.71
C ASP A 79 -4.82 9.74 12.07
N THR A 80 -5.27 10.02 10.86
CA THR A 80 -5.98 9.07 9.99
C THR A 80 -5.15 8.79 8.77
N VAL A 81 -4.98 7.51 8.44
CA VAL A 81 -4.27 7.05 7.24
C VAL A 81 -5.28 6.40 6.31
N GLY A 82 -5.24 6.79 5.03
CA GLY A 82 -5.98 6.17 3.95
C GLY A 82 -5.01 5.64 2.90
N MET A 83 -5.37 4.53 2.27
CA MET A 83 -4.63 3.98 1.13
C MET A 83 -5.60 3.84 -0.04
N LEU A 84 -5.21 4.35 -1.20
CA LEU A 84 -5.99 4.28 -2.43
C LEU A 84 -5.18 3.52 -3.47
N PHE A 85 -5.74 2.41 -3.92
CA PHE A 85 -5.15 1.62 -4.98
C PHE A 85 -5.78 1.99 -6.34
N ASN A 86 -4.95 2.40 -7.29
CA ASN A 86 -5.34 2.65 -8.68
C ASN A 86 -5.04 1.38 -9.51
N LEU A 87 -6.10 0.70 -9.94
CA LEU A 87 -6.03 -0.53 -10.74
C LEU A 87 -5.48 -0.27 -12.15
N ASP A 88 -5.77 0.89 -12.75
CA ASP A 88 -5.37 1.19 -14.13
C ASP A 88 -3.88 1.51 -14.23
N GLU A 89 -3.36 2.25 -13.24
CA GLU A 89 -1.95 2.65 -13.19
C GLU A 89 -1.08 1.66 -12.40
N GLY A 90 -1.68 0.78 -11.60
CA GLY A 90 -0.95 -0.11 -10.70
C GLY A 90 -0.20 0.65 -9.60
N THR A 91 -0.82 1.71 -9.04
CA THR A 91 -0.21 2.59 -8.04
C THR A 91 -0.97 2.58 -6.72
N LEU A 92 -0.23 2.71 -5.61
CA LEU A 92 -0.75 2.77 -4.26
C LEU A 92 -0.42 4.13 -3.66
N SER A 93 -1.45 4.98 -3.52
CA SER A 93 -1.32 6.32 -2.94
C SER A 93 -1.68 6.32 -1.46
N VAL A 94 -0.99 7.13 -0.67
CA VAL A 94 -1.27 7.32 0.77
C VAL A 94 -1.90 8.68 1.02
N TYR A 95 -2.86 8.70 1.93
CA TYR A 95 -3.54 9.87 2.43
C TYR A 95 -3.35 9.97 3.93
N LYS A 96 -3.15 11.18 4.43
CA LYS A 96 -3.11 11.46 5.86
C LYS A 96 -3.99 12.65 6.17
N ASN A 97 -4.92 12.49 7.11
CA ASN A 97 -5.82 13.56 7.56
C ASN A 97 -6.51 14.29 6.38
N ASN A 98 -7.06 13.50 5.45
CA ASN A 98 -7.72 13.96 4.21
C ASN A 98 -6.82 14.68 3.19
N ARG A 99 -5.50 14.68 3.37
CA ARG A 99 -4.53 15.19 2.39
C ARG A 99 -3.83 14.03 1.70
N ARG A 100 -3.69 14.09 0.38
CA ARG A 100 -2.86 13.16 -0.39
C ARG A 100 -1.38 13.41 -0.07
N LEU A 101 -0.66 12.39 0.37
CA LEU A 101 0.79 12.46 0.61
C LEU A 101 1.57 12.24 -0.68
N GLY A 102 1.19 11.24 -1.47
CA GLY A 102 1.89 10.88 -2.71
C GLY A 102 1.59 9.47 -3.16
N ILE A 103 2.33 9.00 -4.17
CA ILE A 103 2.38 7.60 -4.57
C ILE A 103 3.44 6.94 -3.69
N MET A 104 3.03 5.97 -2.88
CA MET A 104 3.92 5.22 -2.02
C MET A 104 4.62 4.10 -2.79
N LYS A 105 3.89 3.42 -3.68
CA LYS A 105 4.45 2.36 -4.52
C LYS A 105 3.71 2.23 -5.85
N ASP A 106 4.44 1.80 -6.87
CA ASP A 106 4.00 1.48 -8.22
C ASP A 106 4.36 0.03 -8.61
N GLY A 107 3.98 -0.39 -9.81
CA GLY A 107 4.31 -1.73 -10.33
C GLY A 107 3.46 -2.84 -9.70
N LEU A 108 2.35 -2.47 -9.07
CA LEU A 108 1.37 -3.41 -8.57
C LEU A 108 0.54 -3.89 -9.76
N LEU A 109 0.67 -5.16 -10.18
CA LEU A 109 -0.20 -5.88 -11.14
C LEU A 109 -0.75 -7.20 -10.48
N GLY A 110 -2.04 -7.33 -10.10
CA GLY A 110 -2.59 -8.50 -9.36
C GLY A 110 -3.49 -8.30 -8.11
N PRO A 111 -3.88 -9.38 -7.43
CA PRO A 111 -4.53 -9.33 -6.12
C PRO A 111 -3.50 -9.17 -4.99
N TYR A 112 -3.20 -7.93 -4.62
CA TYR A 112 -2.14 -7.63 -3.64
C TYR A 112 -2.56 -7.75 -2.18
N CYS A 113 -1.57 -7.71 -1.29
CA CYS A 113 -1.77 -7.35 0.11
C CYS A 113 -1.12 -5.99 0.39
N TRP A 114 -1.91 -5.04 0.87
CA TRP A 114 -1.38 -3.81 1.45
C TRP A 114 -1.96 -3.56 2.83
N TYR A 115 -1.14 -3.02 3.72
CA TYR A 115 -1.55 -2.74 5.08
C TYR A 115 -0.73 -1.60 5.69
N VAL A 116 -1.25 -1.05 6.79
CA VAL A 116 -0.54 -0.08 7.62
C VAL A 116 -0.07 -0.80 8.86
N VAL A 117 1.22 -0.72 9.16
CA VAL A 117 1.74 -1.17 10.46
C VAL A 117 1.79 0.01 11.41
N VAL A 118 1.11 -0.17 12.53
CA VAL A 118 1.02 0.80 13.61
C VAL A 118 1.96 0.34 14.72
N ALA A 119 2.97 1.16 15.04
CA ALA A 119 3.92 0.84 16.10
C ALA A 119 3.28 0.94 17.50
N ASP A 120 3.90 0.26 18.47
CA ASP A 120 3.50 0.00 19.86
C ASP A 120 3.05 1.21 20.73
N ARG A 121 3.05 2.43 20.17
CA ARG A 121 2.65 3.66 20.85
C ARG A 121 1.18 4.03 20.68
N ILE A 122 0.36 3.17 20.06
CA ILE A 122 -1.05 3.46 19.79
C ILE A 122 -1.95 2.53 20.61
N ASP A 123 -2.81 3.11 21.45
CA ASP A 123 -3.72 2.37 22.33
C ASP A 123 -4.82 1.61 21.58
N ALA A 124 -5.28 2.13 20.44
CA ALA A 124 -6.32 1.50 19.61
C ALA A 124 -6.30 2.03 18.16
N VAL A 125 -6.66 1.16 17.22
CA VAL A 125 -6.87 1.50 15.81
C VAL A 125 -8.34 1.28 15.44
N ALA A 126 -8.93 2.18 14.67
CA ALA A 126 -10.28 2.02 14.13
C ALA A 126 -10.21 1.99 12.60
N ILE A 127 -10.79 0.95 12.00
CA ILE A 127 -10.88 0.80 10.55
C ILE A 127 -12.27 1.25 10.10
N LYS A 128 -12.33 2.06 9.05
CA LYS A 128 -13.57 2.60 8.50
C LYS A 128 -13.50 2.50 6.97
N GLU A 129 -14.64 2.23 6.35
CA GLU A 129 -14.77 2.37 4.90
C GLU A 129 -14.60 3.85 4.52
N ALA A 130 -13.72 4.12 3.56
CA ALA A 130 -13.44 5.47 3.10
C ALA A 130 -14.31 5.81 1.88
N GLN A 131 -14.72 7.07 1.78
CA GLN A 131 -15.24 7.60 0.52
C GLN A 131 -14.06 7.85 -0.42
N ILE A 132 -14.16 7.39 -1.67
CA ILE A 132 -13.12 7.64 -2.67
C ILE A 132 -12.93 9.16 -2.79
N PRO A 133 -11.71 9.68 -2.58
CA PRO A 133 -11.43 11.10 -2.78
C PRO A 133 -11.81 11.47 -4.22
N ARG A 134 -12.71 12.44 -4.37
CA ARG A 134 -13.05 12.95 -5.71
C ARG A 134 -11.78 13.56 -6.28
N ASP A 135 -11.40 13.13 -7.48
CA ASP A 135 -10.27 13.70 -8.18
C ASP A 135 -10.52 15.20 -8.38
N GLN A 136 -9.57 16.04 -7.94
CA GLN A 136 -9.68 17.49 -8.08
C GLN A 136 -9.64 17.92 -9.56
N SER A 137 -9.16 17.05 -10.46
CA SER A 137 -9.23 17.24 -11.92
C SER A 137 -10.66 17.44 -12.44
N SER A 138 -11.65 16.86 -11.77
CA SER A 138 -13.07 16.95 -12.17
C SER A 138 -13.72 18.30 -11.78
N ILE A 139 -13.13 19.03 -10.84
CA ILE A 139 -13.67 20.31 -10.35
C ILE A 139 -13.34 21.46 -11.31
N GLU A 140 -12.21 21.38 -12.03
CA GLU A 140 -11.86 22.38 -13.05
C GLU A 140 -12.72 22.26 -14.32
N GLN A 141 -13.09 21.03 -14.72
CA GLN A 141 -13.99 20.85 -15.88
C GLN A 141 -15.41 21.34 -15.58
N SER A 142 -15.90 21.19 -14.35
CA SER A 142 -17.23 21.71 -13.97
C SER A 142 -17.27 23.23 -13.80
N SER A 143 -16.13 23.89 -13.59
CA SER A 143 -16.07 25.36 -13.42
C SER A 143 -15.95 26.10 -14.75
N THR A 144 -15.56 25.42 -15.83
CA THR A 144 -15.46 26.01 -17.18
C THR A 144 -16.79 26.00 -17.96
N MET A 145 -17.76 25.20 -17.56
CA MET A 145 -19.10 25.19 -18.19
C MET A 145 -20.05 26.32 -17.72
N THR A 146 -19.75 27.02 -16.63
CA THR A 146 -20.67 28.02 -16.04
C THR A 146 -20.43 29.46 -16.52
N SER A 147 -19.42 29.71 -17.37
CA SER A 147 -19.05 31.07 -17.82
C SER A 147 -19.45 31.40 -19.27
N ALA A 148 -20.26 30.58 -19.93
CA ALA A 148 -20.68 30.80 -21.31
C ALA A 148 -22.20 31.00 -21.47
N GLU A 149 -22.83 31.76 -20.58
CA GLU A 149 -24.16 32.36 -20.83
C GLU A 149 -24.27 33.74 -20.17
N LEU A 150 -23.72 34.76 -20.84
CA LEU A 150 -24.19 36.15 -20.79
C LEU A 150 -24.01 36.80 -22.17
#